data_AF-A0A7S1A690-F1
#
_entry.id   AF-A0A7S1A690-F1
#
_cell.length_a   1.000
_cell.length_b   1.000
_cell.length_c   1.000
_cell.angle_alpha   90.00
_cell.angle_beta   90.00
_cell.angle_gamma   90.00
#
_symmetry.space_group_name_H-M   'P 1'
#
loop_
_entity.id
_entity.type
_entity.pdbx_description
1 polymer ?
#
loop_
_entity_poly.entity_id
_entity_poly.type
_entity_poly.pdbx_seq_one_letter_code
_entity_poly.pdbx_strand_id
1 'polypeptide(L)'
;RQLLRRYAMGNEVHVCPLLAHTLELLDAQRMVVGHTAQDDGVIRTRCDGQLVLADTFMSKSGYGECWEKNSMLTEGCQGSLNFVEFLDGSAQAVRVAGVELITTPLPLITVSSDHVDEL
;
A
#
# COMPACT_ATOMS: atom_id res chain seq x y z
N ARG A 1 -0.49 -17.16 -5.89
CA ARG A 1 -0.15 -16.30 -4.72
C ARG A 1 1.26 -15.66 -4.77
N GLN A 2 2.22 -16.14 -5.60
CA GLN A 2 3.57 -15.57 -5.64
C GLN A 2 3.70 -14.18 -6.33
N LEU A 3 2.75 -13.80 -7.20
CA LEU A 3 2.85 -12.57 -8.01
C LEU A 3 2.84 -11.29 -7.16
N LEU A 4 1.96 -11.17 -6.18
CA LEU A 4 1.86 -9.96 -5.34
C LEU A 4 3.12 -9.74 -4.47
N ARG A 5 3.71 -10.83 -3.97
CA ARG A 5 4.99 -10.78 -3.24
C ARG A 5 6.14 -10.38 -4.15
N ARG A 6 6.10 -10.74 -5.44
CA ARG A 6 7.10 -10.31 -6.41
C ARG A 6 7.09 -8.78 -6.56
N TYR A 7 5.92 -8.16 -6.72
CA TYR A 7 5.84 -6.69 -6.77
C TYR A 7 6.32 -6.05 -5.45
N ALA A 8 5.91 -6.60 -4.31
CA ALA A 8 6.23 -6.04 -3.01
C ALA A 8 7.70 -6.20 -2.58
N MET A 9 8.41 -7.25 -3.01
CA MET A 9 9.77 -7.58 -2.53
C MET A 9 10.85 -7.63 -3.63
N GLY A 10 10.46 -7.71 -4.90
CA GLY A 10 11.44 -7.84 -6.00
C GLY A 10 12.21 -6.54 -6.24
N ASN A 11 13.37 -6.61 -6.91
CA ASN A 11 14.18 -5.43 -7.24
C ASN A 11 13.43 -4.47 -8.18
N GLU A 12 13.45 -3.17 -7.89
CA GLU A 12 12.76 -2.11 -8.66
C GLU A 12 13.13 -2.07 -10.15
N VAL A 13 14.37 -2.40 -10.49
CA VAL A 13 14.85 -2.49 -11.89
C VAL A 13 14.03 -3.49 -12.70
N HIS A 14 13.45 -4.50 -12.05
CA HIS A 14 12.62 -5.51 -12.70
C HIS A 14 11.13 -5.35 -12.43
N VAL A 15 10.74 -4.94 -11.22
CA VAL A 15 9.32 -4.89 -10.85
C VAL A 15 8.64 -3.62 -11.32
N CYS A 16 9.33 -2.49 -11.42
CA CYS A 16 8.70 -1.24 -11.82
C CYS A 16 8.29 -1.22 -13.31
N PRO A 17 9.12 -1.70 -14.27
CA PRO A 17 8.68 -1.84 -15.65
C PRO A 17 7.51 -2.83 -15.82
N LEU A 18 7.55 -3.95 -15.09
CA LEU A 18 6.46 -4.92 -15.10
C LEU A 18 5.17 -4.33 -14.54
N LEU A 19 5.27 -3.57 -13.44
CA LEU A 19 4.14 -2.87 -12.84
C LEU A 19 3.56 -1.86 -13.82
N ALA A 20 4.40 -1.00 -14.41
CA ALA A 20 3.97 0.01 -15.38
C ALA A 20 3.19 -0.62 -16.53
N HIS A 21 3.70 -1.71 -17.11
CA HIS A 21 2.98 -2.44 -18.16
C HIS A 21 1.68 -3.08 -17.67
N THR A 22 1.66 -3.60 -16.43
CA THR A 22 0.42 -4.14 -15.83
C THR A 22 -0.64 -3.06 -15.65
N LEU A 23 -0.22 -1.87 -15.21
CA LEU A 23 -1.09 -0.72 -14.99
C LEU A 23 -1.65 -0.18 -16.31
N GLU A 24 -0.82 -0.10 -17.35
CA GLU A 24 -1.24 0.25 -18.71
C GLU A 24 -2.30 -0.71 -19.26
N LEU A 25 -2.08 -2.03 -19.15
CA LEU A 25 -3.04 -3.04 -19.61
C LEU A 25 -4.39 -2.99 -18.88
N LEU A 26 -4.40 -2.51 -17.64
CA LEU A 26 -5.58 -2.43 -16.79
C LEU A 26 -6.21 -1.03 -16.78
N ASP A 27 -5.68 -0.09 -17.56
CA ASP A 27 -6.05 1.33 -17.52
C ASP A 27 -6.14 1.87 -16.08
N ALA A 28 -5.13 1.53 -15.28
CA ALA A 28 -5.06 1.85 -13.86
C ALA A 28 -3.86 2.74 -13.57
N GLN A 29 -4.02 3.68 -12.65
CA GLN A 29 -2.89 4.56 -12.28
C GLN A 29 -1.94 3.89 -11.29
N ARG A 30 -2.43 2.98 -10.44
CA ARG A 30 -1.69 2.42 -9.30
C ARG A 30 -2.17 1.03 -8.90
N MET A 31 -1.29 0.32 -8.21
CA MET A 31 -1.59 -0.96 -7.55
C MET A 31 -1.44 -0.81 -6.04
N VAL A 32 -2.42 -1.31 -5.28
CA VAL A 32 -2.36 -1.40 -3.82
C VAL A 32 -2.21 -2.86 -3.43
N VAL A 33 -1.20 -3.19 -2.63
CA VAL A 33 -0.91 -4.57 -2.18
C VAL A 33 -1.15 -4.70 -0.68
N GLY A 34 -2.16 -5.51 -0.34
CA GLY A 34 -2.56 -5.86 1.03
C GLY A 34 -2.16 -7.28 1.49
N HIS A 35 -1.22 -7.95 0.81
CA HIS A 35 -0.83 -9.35 1.08
C HIS A 35 0.66 -9.58 1.36
N THR A 36 1.44 -8.51 1.51
CA THR A 36 2.85 -8.58 1.90
C THR A 36 3.07 -7.61 3.06
N ALA A 37 3.05 -8.17 4.28
CA ALA A 37 3.22 -7.40 5.51
C ALA A 37 4.41 -6.43 5.42
N GLN A 38 4.16 -5.21 5.88
CA GLN A 38 5.19 -4.24 6.21
C GLN A 38 5.51 -4.46 7.69
N ASP A 39 6.65 -5.08 7.99
CA ASP A 39 6.93 -5.63 9.32
C ASP A 39 6.91 -4.59 10.46
N ASP A 40 7.16 -3.33 10.14
CA ASP A 40 7.11 -2.21 11.08
C ASP A 40 5.74 -1.49 11.13
N GLY A 41 4.74 -2.01 10.42
CA GLY A 41 3.40 -1.44 10.35
C GLY A 41 3.31 -0.13 9.55
N VAL A 42 4.35 0.24 8.79
CA VAL A 42 4.38 1.50 8.02
C VAL A 42 3.99 1.26 6.56
N ILE A 43 3.04 2.07 6.09
CA ILE A 43 2.60 2.08 4.69
C ILE A 43 3.69 2.75 3.83
N ARG A 44 4.05 2.12 2.72
CA ARG A 44 5.12 2.59 1.83
C ARG A 44 4.65 2.68 0.39
N THR A 45 5.39 3.45 -0.38
CA THR A 45 5.29 3.45 -1.84
C THR A 45 6.58 2.95 -2.47
N ARG A 46 6.45 2.45 -3.69
CA ARG A 46 7.53 1.99 -4.56
C ARG A 46 7.24 2.39 -6.00
N CYS A 47 8.24 2.33 -6.87
CA CYS A 47 8.08 2.64 -8.30
C CYS A 47 7.45 4.03 -8.51
N ASP A 48 8.09 5.06 -7.95
CA ASP A 48 7.65 6.46 -8.06
C ASP A 48 6.19 6.72 -7.64
N GLY A 49 5.70 5.91 -6.69
CA GLY A 49 4.34 6.06 -6.18
C GLY A 49 3.26 5.26 -6.91
N GLN A 50 3.63 4.46 -7.92
CA GLN A 50 2.68 3.60 -8.65
C GLN A 50 2.30 2.33 -7.88
N LEU A 51 3.13 1.90 -6.91
CA LEU A 51 2.86 0.77 -6.03
C LEU A 51 2.72 1.25 -4.60
N VAL A 52 1.59 0.92 -3.96
CA VAL A 52 1.33 1.17 -2.55
C VAL A 52 1.35 -0.15 -1.78
N LEU A 53 2.22 -0.25 -0.77
CA LEU A 53 2.31 -1.38 0.14
C LEU A 53 1.52 -1.04 1.41
N ALA A 54 0.29 -1.55 1.50
CA ALA A 54 -0.68 -1.18 2.53
C ALA A 54 -0.96 -2.30 3.54
N ASP A 55 -0.36 -3.48 3.37
CA ASP A 55 -0.52 -4.56 4.34
C ASP A 55 0.29 -4.28 5.61
N THR A 56 -0.36 -3.70 6.61
CA THR A 56 0.23 -3.41 7.91
C THR A 56 -0.35 -4.32 8.98
N PHE A 57 -0.54 -5.61 8.68
CA PHE A 57 -1.20 -6.59 9.56
C PHE A 57 -2.73 -6.42 9.67
N MET A 58 -3.34 -5.70 8.73
CA MET A 58 -4.78 -5.39 8.76
C MET A 58 -5.70 -6.62 8.60
N SER A 59 -5.21 -7.69 7.98
CA SER A 59 -6.02 -8.89 7.78
C SER A 59 -6.08 -9.74 9.04
N LYS A 60 -7.19 -9.69 9.78
CA LYS A 60 -7.38 -10.54 10.97
C LYS A 60 -7.22 -12.04 10.71
N SER A 61 -7.59 -12.51 9.52
CA SER A 61 -7.41 -13.92 9.15
C SER A 61 -5.97 -14.27 8.76
N GLY A 62 -5.18 -13.27 8.32
CA GLY A 62 -3.77 -13.42 7.99
C GLY A 62 -2.82 -13.24 9.18
N TYR A 63 -3.24 -12.45 10.18
CA TYR A 63 -2.42 -11.97 11.29
C TYR A 63 -3.19 -12.03 12.62
N GLY A 64 -3.76 -13.18 12.94
CA GLY A 64 -4.65 -13.34 14.11
C GLY A 64 -4.04 -12.82 15.40
N GLU A 65 -2.73 -13.03 15.57
CA GLU A 65 -1.91 -12.55 16.68
C GLU A 65 -1.95 -11.02 16.88
N CYS A 66 -2.12 -10.25 15.80
CA CYS A 66 -2.24 -8.79 15.88
C CYS A 66 -3.64 -8.32 16.32
N TRP A 67 -4.61 -9.22 16.42
CA TRP A 67 -6.00 -8.92 16.79
C TRP A 67 -6.44 -9.54 18.13
N GLU A 68 -5.49 -10.09 18.89
CA GLU A 68 -5.72 -10.58 20.26
C GLU A 68 -5.61 -9.47 21.31
N LYS A 69 -5.98 -9.77 22.55
CA LYS A 69 -5.87 -8.80 23.65
C LYS A 69 -4.39 -8.46 23.89
N ASN A 70 -4.08 -7.17 24.03
CA ASN A 70 -2.73 -6.64 24.21
C ASN A 70 -1.78 -6.85 23.01
N SER A 71 -2.25 -7.30 21.85
CA SER A 71 -1.44 -7.46 20.63
C SER A 71 -0.75 -6.17 20.19
N MET A 72 -1.35 -5.03 20.53
CA MET A 72 -0.84 -3.70 20.30
C MET A 72 0.52 -3.44 21.01
N LEU A 73 0.92 -4.26 21.98
CA LEU A 73 2.27 -4.18 22.57
C LEU A 73 3.35 -4.86 21.70
N THR A 74 2.94 -5.68 20.73
CA THR A 74 3.84 -6.35 19.79
C THR A 74 4.26 -5.37 18.70
N GLU A 75 5.55 -5.34 18.40
CA GLU A 75 6.12 -4.56 17.29
C GLU A 75 5.38 -4.87 15.99
N GLY A 76 5.10 -3.84 15.18
CA GLY A 76 4.36 -3.97 13.92
C GLY A 76 2.83 -4.08 14.08
N CYS A 77 2.31 -4.77 15.09
CA CYS A 77 0.86 -5.03 15.23
C CYS A 77 0.00 -3.78 15.46
N GLN A 78 0.57 -2.69 15.98
CA GLN A 78 -0.07 -1.37 16.01
C GLN A 78 -0.48 -0.90 14.61
N GLY A 79 0.25 -1.35 13.59
CA GLY A 79 -0.05 -1.09 12.20
C GLY A 79 -1.37 -1.69 11.71
N SER A 80 -1.95 -2.65 12.43
CA SER A 80 -3.20 -3.32 12.01
C SER A 80 -4.40 -2.36 11.90
N LEU A 81 -4.30 -1.19 12.56
CA LEU A 81 -5.27 -0.11 12.50
C LEU A 81 -4.91 0.96 11.44
N ASN A 82 -3.71 0.93 10.88
CA ASN A 82 -3.29 1.88 9.86
C ASN A 82 -4.01 1.63 8.53
N PHE A 83 -4.25 2.69 7.78
CA PHE A 83 -4.93 2.60 6.50
C PHE A 83 -4.43 3.66 5.51
N VAL A 84 -4.72 3.43 4.24
CA VAL A 84 -4.54 4.42 3.18
C VAL A 84 -5.87 5.09 2.93
N GLU A 85 -5.86 6.42 2.88
CA GLU A 85 -7.00 7.21 2.43
C GLU A 85 -6.64 7.86 1.09
N PHE A 86 -7.51 7.69 0.09
CA PHE A 86 -7.41 8.39 -1.19
C PHE A 86 -8.47 9.50 -1.22
N LEU A 87 -8.04 10.75 -1.39
CA LEU A 87 -8.90 11.93 -1.40
C LEU A 87 -8.56 12.79 -2.62
N ASP A 88 -9.51 12.95 -3.54
CA ASP A 88 -9.43 13.91 -4.65
C ASP A 88 -8.07 13.96 -5.39
N GLY A 89 -7.57 12.79 -5.79
CA GLY A 89 -6.31 12.64 -6.53
C GLY A 89 -5.05 12.64 -5.67
N SER A 90 -5.18 12.85 -4.36
CA SER A 90 -4.11 12.69 -3.36
C SER A 90 -4.31 11.40 -2.55
N ALA A 91 -3.28 11.00 -1.80
CA ALA A 91 -3.43 9.98 -0.78
C ALA A 91 -2.61 10.26 0.46
N GLN A 92 -3.08 9.71 1.58
CA GLN A 92 -2.44 9.81 2.87
C GLN A 92 -2.32 8.42 3.49
N ALA A 93 -1.16 8.13 4.08
CA ALA A 93 -1.02 7.06 5.04
C ALA A 93 -1.52 7.59 6.38
N VAL A 94 -2.49 6.90 6.97
CA VAL A 94 -3.06 7.25 8.26
C VAL A 94 -2.57 6.24 9.28
N ARG A 95 -1.84 6.73 10.29
CA ARG A 95 -1.43 5.96 11.46
C ARG A 95 -2.36 6.24 12.62
N VAL A 96 -2.92 5.19 13.20
CA VAL A 96 -3.77 5.29 14.39
C VAL A 96 -2.89 5.18 15.64
N ALA A 97 -2.89 6.21 16.48
CA ALA A 97 -2.12 6.28 17.72
C ALA A 97 -3.06 6.53 18.90
N GLY A 98 -3.67 5.47 19.43
CA GLY A 98 -4.71 5.59 20.45
C GLY A 98 -5.97 6.23 19.89
N VAL A 99 -6.27 7.46 20.31
CA VAL A 99 -7.41 8.26 19.80
C VAL A 99 -7.02 9.27 18.72
N GLU A 100 -5.72 9.39 18.44
CA GLU A 100 -5.21 10.34 17.45
C GLU A 100 -5.00 9.66 16.09
N LEU A 101 -5.25 10.42 15.03
CA LEU A 101 -4.90 10.06 13.66
C LEU A 101 -3.73 10.92 13.21
N ILE A 102 -2.63 10.27 12.85
CA ILE A 102 -1.45 10.93 12.31
C ILE A 102 -1.43 10.66 10.82
N THR A 103 -1.61 11.69 10.01
CA THR A 103 -1.60 11.57 8.56
C THR A 103 -0.24 11.93 7.97
N THR A 104 0.15 11.22 6.93
CA THR A 104 1.36 11.50 6.16
C THR A 104 1.03 11.42 4.67
N PRO A 105 1.26 12.49 3.88
CA PRO A 105 1.06 12.44 2.44
C PRO A 105 1.88 11.31 1.82
N LEU A 106 1.25 10.51 0.96
CA LEU A 106 1.95 9.51 0.17
C LEU A 106 2.44 10.15 -1.14
N PRO A 107 3.72 10.01 -1.50
CA PRO A 107 4.22 10.50 -2.78
C PRO A 107 3.68 9.60 -3.88
N LEU A 108 2.57 10.03 -4.49
CA LEU A 108 1.91 9.34 -5.59
C LEU A 108 2.11 10.12 -6.88
N ILE A 109 2.47 9.43 -7.96
CA ILE A 109 2.42 10.04 -9.28
C ILE A 109 0.97 10.20 -9.73
N THR A 110 0.66 11.37 -10.28
CA THR A 110 -0.56 11.60 -11.07
C THR A 110 -0.20 11.33 -12.52
N VAL A 111 -0.77 10.29 -13.12
CA VAL A 111 -0.63 10.07 -14.56
C VAL A 111 -1.68 10.94 -15.23
N SER A 112 -1.30 11.91 -16.07
CA SER A 112 -2.30 12.73 -16.79
C SER A 112 -3.11 11.83 -17.71
N SER A 113 -4.43 12.02 -17.72
CA SER A 113 -5.34 11.21 -18.53
C SER A 113 -5.42 11.72 -19.98
N ASP A 114 -4.33 12.26 -20.53
CA ASP A 114 -4.32 12.85 -21.88
C ASP A 114 -4.43 11.79 -23.00
N HIS A 115 -4.85 10.56 -22.69
CA HIS A 115 -5.04 9.45 -23.65
C HIS A 115 -6.45 8.82 -23.57
N VAL A 116 -7.42 9.43 -22.87
CA VAL A 116 -8.77 8.86 -22.73
C VAL A 116 -9.74 9.34 -23.84
N ASP A 117 -9.32 10.24 -24.74
CA ASP A 117 -10.21 10.84 -25.76
C ASP A 117 -10.11 10.21 -27.18
N GLU A 118 -9.49 9.04 -27.35
CA GLU A 118 -9.50 8.31 -28.64
C GLU A 118 -9.90 6.83 -28.49
N LEU A 119 -11.17 6.58 -28.12
CA LEU A 119 -11.90 5.33 -28.42
C LEU A 119 -13.36 5.60 -28.79
#